data_AF-A0AAW7CJY7-F1
#
_entry.id   AF-A0AAW7CJY7-F1
#
_cell.length_a   1.000
_cell.length_b   1.000
_cell.length_c   1.000
_cell.angle_alpha   90.00
_cell.angle_beta   90.00
_cell.angle_gamma   90.00
#
_symmetry.space_group_name_H-M   'P 1'
#
loop_
_entity.id
_entity.type
_entity.pdbx_description
1 polymer ?
#
loop_
_entity_poly.entity_id
_entity_poly.type
_entity_poly.pdbx_seq_one_letter_code
_entity_poly.pdbx_strand_id
1 'polypeptide(L)'
;MDKGDRGILQIREMATELLKNAGCTAHLKIKKQFPGGRLVGGKYHPHTHTITLYTETIRRQCELLFGSCKWFMPYATIVLAHEIGHAMDENLPALSAAFEESGRLPEKQALALTIEKNAWDFAGRLVPAHLRPLFQKIMDESLSAYRQPVMAGAH
;
A
#
# COMPACT_ATOMS: atom_id res chain seq x y z
N MET A 1 25.90 15.11 7.68
CA MET A 1 24.62 14.41 7.42
C MET A 1 24.94 13.11 6.72
N ASP A 2 24.56 11.99 7.34
CA ASP A 2 24.77 10.66 6.78
C ASP A 2 23.85 10.43 5.55
N LYS A 3 24.23 9.53 4.64
CA LYS A 3 23.42 9.18 3.46
C LYS A 3 22.03 8.65 3.85
N GLY A 4 21.90 8.05 5.04
CA GLY A 4 20.63 7.60 5.61
C GLY A 4 19.66 8.73 5.93
N ASP A 5 20.15 9.85 6.46
CA ASP A 5 19.32 10.99 6.86
C ASP A 5 18.69 11.71 5.66
N ARG A 6 19.45 11.83 4.56
CA ARG A 6 18.98 12.49 3.33
C ARG A 6 17.85 11.72 2.67
N GLY A 7 17.91 10.38 2.68
CA GLY A 7 16.85 9.54 2.11
C GLY A 7 15.53 9.61 2.89
N ILE A 8 15.59 9.70 4.23
CA ILE A 8 14.40 9.86 5.06
C ILE A 8 13.74 11.23 4.84
N LEU A 9 14.55 12.29 4.72
CA LEU A 9 14.03 13.63 4.43
C LEU A 9 13.27 13.67 3.10
N GLN A 10 13.85 13.10 2.04
CA GLN A 10 13.22 13.05 0.73
C GLN A 10 11.89 12.29 0.72
N ILE A 11 11.79 11.19 1.48
CA ILE A 11 10.52 10.45 1.63
C ILE A 11 9.49 11.32 2.35
N ARG A 12 9.89 12.06 3.39
CA ARG A 12 8.97 12.93 4.14
C ARG A 12 8.45 14.07 3.29
N GLU A 13 9.30 14.68 2.48
CA GLU A 13 8.90 15.75 1.54
C GLU A 13 7.89 15.21 0.52
N MET A 14 8.23 14.12 -0.18
CA MET A 14 7.34 13.45 -1.14
C MET A 14 6.00 13.08 -0.49
N ALA A 15 6.04 12.53 0.72
CA ALA A 15 4.83 12.10 1.40
C ALA A 15 3.95 13.27 1.86
N THR A 16 4.56 14.36 2.30
CA THR A 16 3.84 15.59 2.69
C THR A 16 3.10 16.17 1.50
N GLU A 17 3.75 16.23 0.33
CA GLU A 17 3.12 16.70 -0.90
C GLU A 17 1.96 15.80 -1.32
N LEU A 18 2.16 14.48 -1.29
CA LEU A 18 1.14 13.53 -1.72
C LEU A 18 -0.09 13.53 -0.80
N LEU A 19 0.11 13.58 0.53
CA LEU A 19 -0.97 13.71 1.51
C LEU A 19 -1.74 15.01 1.30
N LYS A 20 -1.04 16.13 1.09
CA LYS A 20 -1.66 17.43 0.82
C LYS A 20 -2.49 17.41 -0.45
N ASN A 21 -1.95 16.86 -1.55
CA ASN A 21 -2.65 16.78 -2.83
C ASN A 21 -3.89 15.89 -2.75
N ALA A 22 -3.87 14.88 -1.88
CA ALA A 22 -5.02 14.01 -1.63
C ALA A 22 -6.06 14.61 -0.65
N GLY A 23 -5.73 15.70 0.05
CA GLY A 23 -6.54 16.19 1.17
C GLY A 23 -6.57 15.24 2.38
N CYS A 24 -5.58 14.35 2.51
CA CYS A 24 -5.55 13.32 3.53
C CYS A 24 -4.86 13.84 4.81
N THR A 25 -5.50 13.65 5.96
CA THR A 25 -5.01 14.08 7.28
C THR A 25 -4.27 12.99 8.06
N ALA A 26 -4.04 11.82 7.45
CA ALA A 26 -3.42 10.69 8.12
C ALA A 26 -2.00 11.02 8.58
N HIS A 27 -1.65 10.56 9.77
CA HIS A 27 -0.29 10.70 10.29
C HIS A 27 0.67 9.77 9.55
N LEU A 28 1.85 10.27 9.19
CA LEU A 28 2.88 9.45 8.56
C LEU A 28 3.93 8.97 9.55
N LYS A 29 4.21 7.67 9.54
CA LYS A 29 5.38 7.05 10.19
C LYS A 29 6.26 6.40 9.14
N ILE A 30 7.57 6.50 9.33
CA ILE A 30 8.57 5.83 8.50
C ILE A 30 9.33 4.87 9.41
N LYS A 31 9.33 3.59 9.05
CA LYS A 31 10.06 2.53 9.74
C LYS A 31 10.93 1.78 8.75
N LYS A 32 11.92 1.04 9.25
CA LYS A 32 12.79 0.23 8.39
C LYS A 32 12.05 -0.99 7.84
N GLN A 33 11.39 -1.76 8.70
CA GLN A 33 10.87 -3.09 8.35
C GLN A 33 9.49 -3.34 8.99
N PHE A 34 8.68 -4.13 8.30
CA PHE A 34 7.42 -4.63 8.84
C PHE A 34 7.69 -5.76 9.86
N PRO A 35 6.99 -5.81 11.01
CA PRO A 35 7.19 -6.88 12.00
C PRO A 35 6.95 -8.28 11.45
N GLY A 36 7.73 -9.27 11.91
CA GLY A 36 7.53 -10.68 11.53
C GLY A 36 7.98 -11.05 10.12
N GLY A 37 8.87 -10.27 9.50
CA GLY A 37 9.55 -10.65 8.24
C GLY A 37 8.69 -10.59 6.98
N ARG A 38 7.45 -10.11 7.07
CA ARG A 38 6.56 -9.97 5.91
C ARG A 38 7.02 -8.84 4.99
N LEU A 39 6.88 -9.05 3.68
CA LEU A 39 7.19 -8.06 2.65
C LEU A 39 6.01 -7.10 2.41
N VAL A 40 5.65 -6.34 3.45
CA VAL A 40 4.66 -5.25 3.40
C VAL A 40 5.36 -3.89 3.28
N GLY A 41 5.16 -3.20 2.16
CA GLY A 41 5.79 -1.90 1.88
C GLY A 41 5.15 -0.72 2.64
N GLY A 42 3.84 -0.79 2.87
CA GLY A 42 3.05 0.24 3.54
C GLY A 42 1.93 -0.38 4.36
N LYS A 43 1.41 0.36 5.35
CA LYS A 43 0.19 -0.02 6.06
C LYS A 43 -0.53 1.19 6.63
N TYR A 44 -1.81 1.32 6.30
CA TYR A 44 -2.76 2.17 6.98
C TYR A 44 -3.34 1.48 8.23
N HIS A 45 -3.44 2.23 9.32
CA HIS A 45 -4.03 1.82 10.59
C HIS A 45 -5.27 2.66 10.86
N PRO A 46 -6.49 2.13 10.64
CA PRO A 46 -7.73 2.90 10.80
C PRO A 46 -7.90 3.52 12.19
N HIS A 47 -7.62 2.74 13.25
CA HIS A 47 -7.83 3.19 14.64
C HIS A 47 -7.00 4.42 15.03
N THR A 48 -5.77 4.52 14.52
CA THR A 48 -4.85 5.63 14.85
C THR A 48 -4.72 6.63 13.70
N HIS A 49 -5.53 6.47 12.63
CA HIS A 49 -5.45 7.24 11.40
C HIS A 49 -3.99 7.47 10.94
N THR A 50 -3.20 6.39 10.92
CA THR A 50 -1.75 6.44 10.69
C THR A 50 -1.35 5.57 9.52
N ILE A 51 -0.61 6.13 8.58
CA ILE A 51 0.08 5.40 7.51
C ILE A 51 1.52 5.14 7.96
N THR A 52 1.99 3.90 7.85
CA THR A 52 3.39 3.53 8.08
C THR A 52 4.02 3.03 6.79
N LEU A 53 5.14 3.64 6.36
CA LEU A 53 5.98 3.14 5.26
C LEU A 53 7.18 2.37 5.79
N TYR A 54 7.52 1.25 5.14
CA TYR A 54 8.61 0.35 5.54
C TYR A 54 9.72 0.36 4.50
N THR A 55 10.73 1.19 4.70
CA THR A 55 11.69 1.55 3.65
C THR A 55 12.56 0.39 3.17
N GLU A 56 13.04 -0.47 4.07
CA GLU A 56 13.83 -1.64 3.65
C GLU A 56 12.97 -2.69 2.96
N THR A 57 11.71 -2.81 3.36
CA THR A 57 10.76 -3.70 2.69
C THR A 57 10.49 -3.22 1.26
N ILE A 58 10.26 -1.93 1.07
CA ILE A 58 10.09 -1.33 -0.27
C ILE A 58 11.35 -1.54 -1.13
N ARG A 59 12.55 -1.33 -0.56
CA ARG A 59 13.81 -1.63 -1.27
C ARG A 59 13.90 -3.09 -1.68
N ARG A 60 13.56 -4.01 -0.78
CA ARG A 60 13.57 -5.44 -1.08
C ARG A 60 12.57 -5.80 -2.17
N GLN A 61 11.38 -5.21 -2.17
CA GLN A 61 10.40 -5.39 -3.25
C GLN A 61 10.91 -4.84 -4.58
N CYS A 62 11.61 -3.70 -4.57
CA CYS A 62 12.24 -3.17 -5.79
C CYS A 62 13.29 -4.14 -6.37
N GLU A 63 14.14 -4.70 -5.51
CA GLU A 63 15.12 -5.71 -5.91
C GLU A 63 14.45 -6.97 -6.48
N LEU A 64 13.39 -7.47 -5.84
CA LEU A 64 12.68 -8.66 -6.31
C LEU A 64 11.96 -8.44 -7.65
N LEU A 65 11.34 -7.28 -7.86
CA LEU A 65 10.51 -7.00 -9.03
C LEU A 65 11.27 -6.41 -10.22
N PHE A 66 12.40 -5.76 -9.97
CA PHE A 66 13.16 -5.01 -10.98
C PHE A 66 14.67 -5.32 -10.98
N GLY A 67 15.17 -6.12 -10.03
CA GLY A 67 16.61 -6.37 -9.87
C GLY A 67 17.41 -5.13 -9.48
N SER A 68 16.75 -4.07 -8.99
CA SER A 68 17.41 -2.82 -8.62
C SER A 68 16.56 -1.91 -7.74
N CYS A 69 17.21 -1.25 -6.77
CA CYS A 69 16.66 -0.14 -5.98
C CYS A 69 16.50 1.19 -6.73
N LYS A 70 16.82 1.28 -8.04
CA LYS A 70 16.65 2.52 -8.83
C LYS A 70 15.22 3.08 -8.76
N TRP A 71 14.24 2.20 -8.61
CA TRP A 71 12.82 2.56 -8.55
C TRP A 71 12.30 2.86 -7.15
N PHE A 72 13.17 2.93 -6.14
CA PHE A 72 12.78 3.07 -4.74
C PHE A 72 11.82 4.23 -4.48
N MET A 73 12.15 5.46 -4.92
CA MET A 73 11.30 6.62 -4.70
C MET A 73 9.96 6.52 -5.45
N PRO A 74 9.94 6.23 -6.77
CA PRO A 74 8.69 5.96 -7.49
C PRO A 74 7.81 4.88 -6.84
N TYR A 75 8.41 3.78 -6.40
CA TYR A 75 7.70 2.69 -5.73
C TYR A 75 7.12 3.17 -4.40
N ALA A 76 7.90 3.86 -3.58
CA ALA A 76 7.45 4.40 -2.29
C ALA A 76 6.28 5.38 -2.48
N THR A 77 6.30 6.22 -3.53
CA THR A 77 5.18 7.10 -3.90
C THR A 77 3.92 6.30 -4.22
N ILE A 78 4.05 5.21 -4.99
CA ILE A 78 2.91 4.36 -5.36
C ILE A 78 2.34 3.63 -4.13
N VAL A 79 3.19 3.09 -3.26
CA VAL A 79 2.78 2.46 -2.00
C VAL A 79 2.05 3.46 -1.13
N LEU A 80 2.60 4.67 -0.95
CA LEU A 80 1.93 5.70 -0.17
C LEU A 80 0.58 6.10 -0.77
N ALA A 81 0.50 6.25 -2.10
CA ALA A 81 -0.77 6.56 -2.78
C ALA A 81 -1.84 5.49 -2.48
N HIS A 82 -1.46 4.22 -2.45
CA HIS A 82 -2.34 3.12 -2.06
C HIS A 82 -2.78 3.21 -0.59
N GLU A 83 -1.86 3.44 0.35
CA GLU A 83 -2.23 3.61 1.76
C GLU A 83 -3.11 4.85 2.01
N ILE A 84 -2.90 5.93 1.24
CA ILE A 84 -3.80 7.09 1.23
C ILE A 84 -5.17 6.67 0.71
N GLY A 85 -5.22 5.83 -0.32
CA GLY A 85 -6.48 5.26 -0.81
C GLY A 85 -7.28 4.56 0.27
N HIS A 86 -6.64 3.75 1.11
CA HIS A 86 -7.30 3.19 2.30
C HIS A 86 -7.76 4.26 3.30
N ALA A 87 -6.92 5.28 3.56
CA ALA A 87 -7.26 6.34 4.49
C ALA A 87 -8.43 7.22 4.04
N MET A 88 -8.66 7.29 2.72
CA MET A 88 -9.69 8.10 2.08
C MET A 88 -10.94 7.30 1.67
N ASP A 89 -10.95 5.98 1.87
CA ASP A 89 -12.12 5.15 1.54
C ASP A 89 -13.18 5.25 2.66
N GLU A 90 -14.23 6.02 2.40
CA GLU A 90 -15.38 6.20 3.29
C GLU A 90 -16.12 4.87 3.58
N ASN A 91 -16.01 3.87 2.70
CA ASN A 91 -16.63 2.57 2.88
C ASN A 91 -15.77 1.61 3.70
N LEU A 92 -14.50 1.91 3.93
CA LEU A 92 -13.57 1.01 4.62
C LEU A 92 -14.07 0.55 5.99
N PRO A 93 -14.68 1.40 6.85
CA PRO A 93 -15.20 0.94 8.14
C PRO A 93 -16.30 -0.13 7.98
N ALA A 94 -17.24 0.09 7.07
CA ALA A 94 -18.35 -0.84 6.83
C ALA A 94 -17.85 -2.16 6.19
N LEU A 95 -16.96 -2.06 5.20
CA LEU A 95 -16.36 -3.22 4.55
C LEU A 95 -15.50 -4.06 5.53
N SER A 96 -14.75 -3.38 6.41
CA SER A 96 -13.95 -4.05 7.44
C SER A 96 -14.83 -4.76 8.47
N ALA A 97 -15.93 -4.13 8.92
CA ALA A 97 -16.88 -4.77 9.81
C ALA A 97 -17.50 -6.02 9.17
N ALA A 98 -17.97 -5.91 7.93
CA ALA A 98 -18.50 -7.04 7.17
C ALA A 98 -17.45 -8.15 6.97
N PHE A 99 -16.18 -7.81 6.78
CA PHE A 99 -15.10 -8.79 6.63
C PHE A 99 -14.85 -9.58 7.92
N GLU A 100 -14.89 -8.92 9.08
CA GLU A 100 -14.74 -9.57 10.38
C GLU A 100 -15.95 -10.49 10.69
N GLU A 101 -17.16 -10.01 10.42
CA GLU A 101 -18.42 -10.74 10.65
C GLU A 101 -18.66 -11.91 9.68
N SER A 102 -18.10 -11.85 8.47
CA SER A 102 -18.29 -12.88 7.46
C SER A 102 -17.76 -14.25 7.95
N GLY A 103 -18.58 -15.29 7.88
CA GLY A 103 -18.17 -16.65 8.27
C GLY A 103 -17.59 -17.48 7.13
N ARG A 104 -17.72 -17.01 5.87
CA ARG A 104 -17.41 -17.80 4.68
C ARG A 104 -16.20 -17.23 3.95
N LEU A 105 -15.24 -18.10 3.65
CA LEU A 105 -14.00 -17.71 2.98
C LEU A 105 -14.20 -16.97 1.65
N PRO A 106 -15.13 -17.38 0.74
CA PRO A 106 -15.36 -16.66 -0.51
C PRO A 106 -15.85 -15.22 -0.31
N GLU A 107 -16.72 -15.00 0.69
CA GLU A 107 -17.25 -13.67 1.01
C GLU A 107 -16.15 -12.77 1.59
N LYS A 108 -15.32 -13.30 2.51
CA LYS A 108 -14.12 -12.59 3.01
C LYS A 108 -13.19 -12.17 1.87
N GLN A 109 -12.94 -13.06 0.92
CA GLN A 109 -12.08 -12.72 -0.22
C GLN A 109 -12.67 -11.64 -1.12
N ALA A 110 -13.97 -11.69 -1.39
CA ALA A 110 -14.65 -10.66 -2.17
C ALA A 110 -14.58 -9.29 -1.47
N LEU A 111 -14.78 -9.27 -0.16
CA LEU A 111 -14.64 -8.05 0.66
C LEU A 111 -13.22 -7.52 0.66
N ALA A 112 -12.22 -8.38 0.88
CA ALA A 112 -10.81 -7.97 0.85
C ALA A 112 -10.40 -7.43 -0.53
N LEU A 113 -10.81 -8.11 -1.62
CA LEU A 113 -10.55 -7.63 -2.97
C LEU A 113 -11.22 -6.27 -3.23
N THR A 114 -12.42 -6.04 -2.69
CA THR A 114 -13.13 -4.75 -2.82
C THR A 114 -12.39 -3.65 -2.08
N ILE A 115 -11.96 -3.90 -0.84
CA ILE A 115 -11.16 -2.96 -0.04
C ILE A 115 -9.87 -2.57 -0.78
N GLU A 116 -9.15 -3.53 -1.33
CA GLU A 116 -7.92 -3.29 -2.08
C GLU A 116 -8.17 -2.51 -3.37
N LYS A 117 -9.21 -2.87 -4.14
CA LYS A 117 -9.57 -2.17 -5.37
C LYS A 117 -9.92 -0.71 -5.11
N ASN A 118 -10.71 -0.42 -4.07
CA ASN A 118 -11.05 0.96 -3.71
C ASN A 118 -9.78 1.79 -3.44
N ALA A 119 -8.83 1.22 -2.71
CA ALA A 119 -7.56 1.88 -2.42
C ALA A 119 -6.72 2.11 -3.68
N TRP A 120 -6.62 1.12 -4.57
CA TRP A 120 -5.92 1.25 -5.86
C TRP A 120 -6.59 2.25 -6.80
N ASP A 121 -7.91 2.29 -6.87
CA ASP A 121 -8.67 3.24 -7.69
C ASP A 121 -8.43 4.68 -7.25
N PHE A 122 -8.37 4.94 -5.94
CA PHE A 122 -8.00 6.24 -5.40
C PHE A 122 -6.53 6.56 -5.68
N ALA A 123 -5.62 5.63 -5.43
CA ALA A 123 -4.19 5.79 -5.70
C ALA A 123 -3.92 6.17 -7.15
N GLY A 124 -4.66 5.56 -8.08
CA GLY A 124 -4.60 5.87 -9.50
C GLY A 124 -4.94 7.32 -9.84
N ARG A 125 -5.64 8.07 -8.98
CA ARG A 125 -5.90 9.51 -9.20
C ARG A 125 -4.75 10.38 -8.72
N LEU A 126 -3.97 9.91 -7.76
CA LEU A 126 -2.82 10.62 -7.19
C LEU A 126 -1.52 10.41 -7.94
N VAL A 127 -1.33 9.22 -8.50
CA VAL A 127 -0.05 8.84 -9.11
C VAL A 127 0.20 9.62 -10.41
N PRO A 128 1.36 10.30 -10.55
CA PRO A 128 1.70 11.04 -11.75
C PRO A 128 1.68 10.19 -13.02
N ALA A 129 1.30 10.80 -14.15
CA ALA A 129 1.15 10.11 -15.44
C ALA A 129 2.42 9.35 -15.88
N HIS A 130 3.61 9.90 -15.64
CA HIS A 130 4.88 9.26 -16.01
C HIS A 130 5.18 7.98 -15.20
N LEU A 131 4.50 7.75 -14.06
CA LEU A 131 4.63 6.54 -13.26
C LEU A 131 3.56 5.49 -13.56
N ARG A 132 2.64 5.75 -14.49
CA ARG A 132 1.52 4.84 -14.82
C ARG A 132 1.95 3.40 -15.16
N PRO A 133 2.99 3.15 -15.97
CA PRO A 133 3.41 1.78 -16.26
C PRO A 133 3.90 1.03 -15.00
N LEU A 134 4.62 1.74 -14.12
CA LEU A 134 5.12 1.19 -12.86
C LEU A 134 3.95 0.91 -11.90
N PHE A 135 3.01 1.86 -11.80
CA PHE A 135 1.80 1.72 -11.01
C PHE A 135 1.00 0.49 -11.41
N GLN A 136 0.74 0.30 -12.71
CA GLN A 136 -0.01 -0.84 -13.20
C GLN A 136 0.67 -2.17 -12.81
N LYS A 137 2.00 -2.27 -12.99
CA LYS A 137 2.75 -3.47 -12.61
C LYS A 137 2.68 -3.76 -11.11
N ILE A 138 2.84 -2.76 -10.25
CA ILE A 138 2.77 -2.94 -8.79
C ILE A 138 1.36 -3.32 -8.34
N MET A 139 0.34 -2.67 -8.91
CA MET A 139 -1.06 -2.97 -8.63
C MET A 139 -1.42 -4.40 -9.05
N ASP A 140 -1.03 -4.83 -10.24
CA ASP A 140 -1.32 -6.18 -10.74
C ASP A 140 -0.63 -7.25 -9.87
N GLU A 141 0.64 -7.03 -9.50
CA GLU A 141 1.36 -7.91 -8.58
C GLU A 141 0.67 -7.99 -7.22
N SER A 142 0.28 -6.84 -6.65
CA SER A 142 -0.42 -6.76 -5.37
C SER A 142 -1.78 -7.47 -5.38
N LEU A 143 -2.55 -7.29 -6.45
CA LEU A 143 -3.87 -7.90 -6.60
C LEU A 143 -3.82 -9.38 -7.01
N SER A 144 -2.67 -9.88 -7.47
CA SER A 144 -2.52 -11.27 -7.91
C SER A 144 -2.89 -12.28 -6.81
N ALA A 145 -2.55 -11.97 -5.55
CA ALA A 145 -2.85 -12.80 -4.39
C ALA A 145 -4.36 -12.96 -4.13
N TYR A 146 -5.16 -11.98 -4.53
CA TYR A 146 -6.61 -11.98 -4.39
C TYR A 146 -7.34 -12.59 -5.59
N ARG A 147 -6.64 -12.79 -6.72
CA ARG A 147 -7.19 -13.39 -7.95
C ARG A 147 -6.98 -14.90 -8.03
N GLN A 148 -6.15 -15.48 -7.17
CA GLN A 148 -6.02 -16.92 -7.09
C GLN A 148 -7.31 -17.50 -6.47
N PRO A 149 -7.99 -18.45 -7.13
CA PRO A 149 -9.03 -19.22 -6.47
C PRO A 149 -8.40 -19.86 -5.24
N VAL A 150 -9.07 -19.78 -4.08
CA VAL A 150 -8.74 -20.73 -3.01
C VAL A 150 -8.99 -22.09 -3.65
N MET A 151 -7.92 -22.84 -3.93
CA MET A 151 -8.10 -24.26 -4.12
C MET A 151 -8.71 -24.74 -2.81
N ALA A 152 -10.01 -25.05 -2.87
CA ALA A 152 -10.70 -25.72 -1.79
C ALA A 152 -9.84 -26.94 -1.45
N GLY A 153 -9.19 -26.89 -0.29
CA GLY A 153 -8.49 -28.04 0.25
C GLY A 153 -9.49 -29.18 0.28
N ALA A 154 -9.16 -30.22 -0.47
CA ALA A 154 -9.85 -31.48 -0.48
C ALA A 154 -9.82 -32.11 0.92
N HIS A 155 -10.96 -32.72 1.27
CA HIS A 155 -11.23 -33.64 2.39
C HIS A 155 -11.39 -33.04 3.80
#